data_AF-A0A7Z9SZN9-F1
#
_entry.id   AF-A0A7Z9SZN9-F1
#
_cell.length_a   1.000
_cell.length_b   1.000
_cell.length_c   1.000
_cell.angle_alpha   90.00
_cell.angle_beta   90.00
_cell.angle_gamma   90.00
#
_symmetry.space_group_name_H-M   'P 1'
#
loop_
_entity.id
_entity.type
_entity.pdbx_description
1 polymer ?
#
loop_
_entity_poly.entity_id
_entity_poly.type
_entity_poly.pdbx_seq_one_letter_code
_entity_poly.pdbx_strand_id
1 'polypeptide(L)'
;MTANKDEKDVVYITLAGRSNALSGFVAANSDSPTLACPPFKDKTDMLVNIHSTLQMPSNTPVLTVLDPGNCALAVKRILGE
;
A
#
# COMPACT_ATOMS: atom_id res chain seq x y z
N MET A 1 -6.48 6.95 14.25
CA MET A 1 -7.18 7.27 12.98
C MET A 1 -8.67 7.23 13.29
N THR A 2 -9.32 8.38 13.47
CA THR A 2 -10.77 8.47 13.73
C THR A 2 -11.54 9.12 12.59
N ALA A 3 -10.84 9.80 11.68
CA ALA A 3 -11.39 10.23 10.42
C ALA A 3 -11.76 9.00 9.59
N ASN A 4 -12.96 9.01 8.99
CA ASN A 4 -13.50 7.96 8.12
C ASN A 4 -13.84 6.63 8.81
N LYS A 5 -13.99 6.62 10.13
CA LYS A 5 -14.33 5.40 10.90
C LYS A 5 -15.66 4.75 10.47
N ASP A 6 -16.59 5.56 9.96
CA ASP A 6 -17.90 5.12 9.50
C ASP A 6 -17.99 4.96 7.97
N GLU A 7 -16.94 5.29 7.23
CA GLU A 7 -16.90 5.11 5.78
C GLU A 7 -16.57 3.65 5.44
N LYS A 8 -17.46 3.02 4.66
CA LYS A 8 -17.36 1.58 4.34
C LYS A 8 -16.53 1.26 3.11
N ASP A 9 -16.29 2.26 2.26
CA ASP A 9 -15.65 2.11 0.95
C ASP A 9 -14.34 2.89 0.87
N VAL A 10 -13.48 2.68 1.86
CA VAL A 10 -12.17 3.34 1.95
C VAL A 10 -11.06 2.38 1.57
N VAL A 11 -10.16 2.84 0.70
CA VAL A 11 -8.92 2.15 0.36
C VAL A 11 -7.76 3.12 0.57
N TYR A 12 -6.73 2.68 1.30
CA TYR A 12 -5.53 3.47 1.51
C TYR A 12 -4.50 3.16 0.43
N ILE A 13 -4.00 4.19 -0.24
CA ILE A 13 -2.86 4.09 -1.15
C ILE A 13 -1.66 4.74 -0.46
N THR A 14 -0.56 4.00 -0.37
CA THR A 14 0.67 4.42 0.29
C THR A 14 1.81 4.49 -0.71
N LEU A 15 2.54 5.60 -0.66
CA LEU A 15 3.71 5.87 -1.50
C LEU A 15 4.93 6.02 -0.59
N ALA A 16 5.65 4.93 -0.37
CA ALA A 16 6.83 4.92 0.50
C ALA A 16 8.02 4.29 -0.23
N GLY A 17 9.09 5.07 -0.39
CA GLY A 17 10.34 4.60 -0.96
C GLY A 17 11.31 4.12 0.12
N ARG A 18 12.33 3.37 -0.28
CA ARG A 18 13.40 2.87 0.60
C ARG A 18 12.86 1.97 1.72
N SER A 19 12.75 2.49 2.94
CA SER A 19 12.24 1.75 4.11
C SER A 19 10.75 2.00 4.27
N ASN A 20 9.93 1.03 3.85
CA ASN A 20 8.49 1.15 3.89
C ASN A 20 7.91 0.89 5.31
N ALA A 21 8.00 1.91 6.17
CA ALA A 21 7.32 1.91 7.46
C ALA A 21 5.85 2.36 7.35
N LEU A 22 5.53 3.19 6.35
CA LEU A 22 4.20 3.79 6.20
C LEU A 22 3.13 2.75 5.90
N SER A 23 3.39 1.82 4.97
CA SER A 23 2.37 0.86 4.55
C SER A 23 2.03 -0.11 5.68
N GLY A 24 3.05 -0.62 6.37
CA GLY A 24 2.86 -1.45 7.55
C GLY A 24 2.16 -0.70 8.69
N PHE A 25 2.48 0.57 8.91
CA PHE A 25 1.79 1.39 9.91
C PHE A 25 0.30 1.57 9.60
N VAL A 26 -0.05 1.88 8.34
CA VAL A 26 -1.46 2.03 7.94
C VAL A 26 -2.20 0.70 8.06
N ALA A 27 -1.63 -0.39 7.53
CA ALA A 27 -2.24 -1.72 7.59
C ALA A 27 -2.41 -2.26 9.02
N ALA A 28 -1.52 -1.89 9.94
CA ALA A 28 -1.63 -2.30 11.35
C ALA A 28 -2.69 -1.51 12.14
N ASN A 29 -3.11 -0.34 11.64
CA ASN A 29 -3.98 0.59 12.36
C ASN A 29 -5.34 0.80 11.66
N SER A 30 -5.61 0.08 10.57
CA SER A 30 -6.84 0.21 9.80
C SER A 30 -7.34 -1.16 9.32
N ASP A 31 -8.65 -1.35 9.39
CA ASP A 31 -9.33 -2.51 8.81
C ASP A 31 -9.57 -2.36 7.30
N SER A 32 -9.37 -1.16 6.74
CA SER A 32 -9.51 -0.88 5.32
C SER A 32 -8.33 -1.45 4.51
N PRO A 33 -8.56 -1.91 3.26
CA PRO A 33 -7.49 -2.38 2.40
C PRO A 33 -6.39 -1.33 2.22
N THR A 34 -5.14 -1.75 2.41
CA THR A 34 -3.95 -0.90 2.22
C THR A 34 -3.15 -1.40 1.02
N LEU A 35 -2.99 -0.52 0.02
CA LEU A 35 -2.19 -0.75 -1.17
C LEU A 35 -0.91 0.08 -1.08
N ALA A 36 0.22 -0.54 -1.42
CA ALA A 36 1.50 0.12 -1.57
C ALA A 36 1.89 0.22 -3.04
N CYS A 37 2.20 1.43 -3.48
CA CYS A 37 2.79 1.71 -4.78
C CYS A 37 4.15 2.40 -4.57
N PRO A 38 5.18 1.64 -4.17
CA PRO A 38 6.47 2.23 -3.79
C PRO A 38 7.11 2.95 -4.98
N PRO A 39 7.54 4.22 -4.83
CA PRO A 39 8.25 4.95 -5.87
C PRO A 39 9.71 4.45 -5.95
N PHE A 40 10.16 4.11 -7.15
CA PHE A 40 11.55 3.73 -7.41
C PHE A 40 12.18 4.66 -8.45
N LYS A 41 13.43 5.04 -8.22
CA LYS A 41 14.20 5.89 -9.14
C LYS A 41 14.70 5.10 -10.35
N ASP A 42 15.15 3.87 -10.11
CA ASP A 42 15.71 2.98 -11.12
C ASP A 42 15.55 1.50 -10.70
N LYS A 43 15.99 0.58 -11.56
CA LYS A 43 15.88 -0.87 -11.31
C LYS A 43 16.73 -1.33 -10.12
N THR A 44 17.86 -0.69 -9.87
CA THR A 44 18.75 -1.06 -8.75
C THR A 44 18.10 -0.65 -7.44
N ASP A 45 17.56 0.56 -7.36
CA ASP A 45 16.78 1.07 -6.25
C ASP A 45 15.58 0.16 -5.94
N MET A 46 14.86 -0.28 -6.98
CA MET A 46 13.79 -1.26 -6.84
C MET A 46 14.27 -2.60 -6.25
N LEU A 47 15.31 -3.21 -6.82
CA LEU A 47 15.82 -4.51 -6.35
C LEU A 47 16.29 -4.48 -4.89
N VAL A 48 16.86 -3.35 -4.46
CA VAL A 48 17.31 -3.18 -3.07
C VAL A 48 16.12 -2.96 -2.13
N ASN A 49 15.16 -2.13 -2.53
CA ASN A 49 14.17 -1.61 -1.59
C ASN A 49 12.79 -2.29 -1.67
N ILE A 50 12.48 -3.06 -2.71
CA ILE A 50 11.15 -3.68 -2.87
C ILE A 50 10.80 -4.64 -1.73
N HIS A 51 11.80 -5.33 -1.18
CA HIS A 51 11.59 -6.29 -0.10
C HIS A 51 11.01 -5.63 1.17
N SER A 52 11.33 -4.36 1.42
CA SER A 52 10.76 -3.62 2.56
C SER A 52 9.24 -3.42 2.44
N THR A 53 8.69 -3.54 1.23
CA THR A 53 7.26 -3.40 0.94
C THR A 53 6.56 -4.76 0.84
N LEU A 54 7.26 -5.79 0.34
CA LEU A 54 6.70 -7.14 0.17
C LEU A 54 6.67 -7.95 1.48
N GLN A 55 7.65 -7.76 2.36
CA GLN A 55 7.77 -8.53 3.59
C GLN A 55 7.15 -7.77 4.76
N MET A 56 5.83 -7.93 4.92
CA MET A 56 5.13 -7.38 6.07
C MET A 56 5.01 -8.41 7.22
N PRO A 57 5.02 -7.95 8.49
CA PRO A 57 4.70 -8.78 9.64
C PRO A 57 3.30 -9.42 9.58
N SER A 58 3.09 -10.46 10.38
CA SER A 58 1.78 -11.10 10.55
C SER A 58 0.70 -10.08 10.93
N ASN A 59 -0.52 -10.25 10.39
CA ASN A 59 -1.67 -9.38 10.62
C ASN A 59 -1.49 -7.92 10.17
N THR A 60 -0.54 -7.63 9.28
CA THR A 60 -0.35 -6.30 8.67
C THR A 60 -0.35 -6.41 7.14
N PRO A 61 -1.47 -6.83 6.51
CA PRO A 61 -1.50 -7.13 5.08
C PRO A 61 -1.36 -5.85 4.24
N VAL A 62 -0.42 -5.87 3.30
CA VAL A 62 -0.22 -4.78 2.33
C VAL A 62 -0.23 -5.37 0.92
N LEU A 63 -1.07 -4.81 0.05
CA LEU A 63 -1.14 -5.18 -1.36
C LEU A 63 -0.16 -4.33 -2.17
N THR A 64 0.86 -4.94 -2.77
CA THR A 64 1.88 -4.18 -3.52
C THR A 64 1.57 -4.15 -5.01
N VAL A 65 1.49 -2.96 -5.59
CA VAL A 65 1.33 -2.75 -7.03
C VAL A 65 2.39 -1.76 -7.51
N LEU A 66 3.29 -2.19 -8.40
CA LEU A 66 4.45 -1.38 -8.80
C LEU A 66 4.11 -0.27 -9.78
N ASP A 67 3.15 -0.52 -10.68
CA ASP A 67 2.73 0.45 -11.67
C ASP A 67 1.60 1.33 -11.11
N PRO A 68 1.75 2.67 -11.10
CA PRO A 68 0.73 3.57 -10.56
C PRO A 68 -0.63 3.46 -11.28
N GLY A 69 -0.63 3.21 -12.59
CA GLY A 69 -1.86 3.04 -13.37
C GLY A 69 -2.62 1.77 -12.96
N ASN A 70 -1.90 0.67 -12.82
CA ASN A 70 -2.46 -0.58 -12.30
C ASN A 70 -2.89 -0.46 -10.84
N CYS A 71 -2.21 0.37 -10.03
CA CYS A 71 -2.62 0.63 -8.65
C CYS A 71 -4.00 1.30 -8.63
N ALA A 72 -4.20 2.34 -9.43
CA ALA A 72 -5.50 2.99 -9.58
C ALA A 72 -6.59 2.02 -10.09
N LEU A 73 -6.27 1.17 -11.09
CA LEU A 73 -7.19 0.15 -11.58
C LEU A 73 -7.50 -0.94 -10.53
N ALA A 74 -6.55 -1.26 -9.65
CA ALA A 74 -6.77 -2.20 -8.56
C ALA A 74 -7.74 -1.62 -7.52
N VAL A 75 -7.56 -0.34 -7.14
CA VAL A 75 -8.50 0.37 -6.27
C VAL A 75 -9.90 0.38 -6.87
N LYS A 76 -10.01 0.74 -8.15
CA LYS A 76 -11.28 0.73 -8.87
C LYS A 76 -12.00 -0.63 -8.75
N ARG A 77 -11.26 -1.73 -8.95
CA ARG A 77 -11.80 -3.10 -8.80
C ARG A 77 -12.19 -3.45 -7.37
N ILE A 78 -11.46 -2.96 -6.37
CA ILE A 78 -11.75 -3.21 -4.95
C ILE A 78 -13.03 -2.48 -4.53
N LEU A 79 -13.21 -1.24 -4.97
CA LEU A 79 -14.39 -0.43 -4.67
C LEU A 79 -15.62 -0.80 -5.52
N GLY A 80 -15.44 -1.60 -6.58
CA GLY A 80 -16.55 -2.10 -7.40
C GLY A 80 -17.06 -1.13 -8.47
N GLU A 81 -16.21 -0.22 -8.95
CA GLU A 81 -16.51 0.72 -10.06
C GLU A 81 -16.08 0.23 -11.44
#